data_AF-A0A0B2VKJ0-F1
#
_entry.id   AF-A0A0B2VKJ0-F1
#
_cell.length_a   1.000
_cell.length_b   1.000
_cell.length_c   1.000
_cell.angle_alpha   90.00
_cell.angle_beta   90.00
_cell.angle_gamma   90.00
#
_symmetry.space_group_name_H-M   'P 1'
#
loop_
_entity.id
_entity.type
_entity.pdbx_description
1 polymer ?
#
loop_
_entity_poly.entity_id
_entity_poly.type
_entity_poly.pdbx_seq_one_letter_code
_entity_poly.pdbx_strand_id
1 'polypeptide(L)'
;MFAVFVLLAVVALANANFPAQYSVINICNKEVDGVQRPESLDCKDAYPAPACASAFKLSPEIQQQNNDPTKDYKVNSNCYGMMSQLLPMCRKSCAVCCKSQAELMQQCWWFYIS
;
A
#
# COMPACT_ATOMS: atom_id res chain seq x y z
N MET A 1 -2.94 26.93 41.03
CA MET A 1 -3.85 25.96 40.37
C MET A 1 -4.78 26.83 39.53
N PHE A 2 -4.78 26.87 38.20
CA PHE A 2 -5.17 25.81 37.28
C PHE A 2 -4.64 26.19 35.88
N ALA A 3 -3.69 25.42 35.34
CA ALA A 3 -3.23 25.56 33.96
C ALA A 3 -3.06 24.16 33.36
N VAL A 4 -4.13 23.38 33.29
CA VAL A 4 -4.09 21.98 32.82
C VAL A 4 -5.34 21.64 32.00
N PHE A 5 -5.76 22.46 31.04
CA PHE A 5 -6.93 22.08 30.20
C PHE A 5 -6.89 22.55 28.73
N VAL A 6 -5.72 22.91 28.18
CA VAL A 6 -5.64 23.40 26.77
C VAL A 6 -4.73 22.55 25.87
N LEU A 7 -4.09 21.50 26.39
CA LEU A 7 -3.14 20.68 25.60
C LEU A 7 -3.72 19.40 24.99
N LEU A 8 -4.94 18.99 25.37
CA LEU A 8 -5.53 17.72 24.90
C LEU A 8 -6.34 17.83 23.61
N ALA A 9 -6.63 19.03 23.11
CA ALA A 9 -7.45 19.21 21.91
C ALA A 9 -6.66 19.14 20.59
N VAL A 10 -5.33 19.31 20.61
CA VAL A 10 -4.50 19.32 19.38
C VAL A 10 -4.16 17.91 18.91
N VAL A 11 -4.28 16.89 19.78
CA VAL A 11 -3.93 15.49 19.44
C VAL A 11 -5.06 14.80 18.65
N ALA A 12 -6.28 15.35 18.64
CA ALA A 12 -7.41 14.72 17.96
C ALA A 12 -7.45 14.96 16.44
N LEU A 13 -6.80 16.01 15.91
CA LEU A 13 -6.85 16.30 14.47
C LEU A 13 -5.76 15.60 13.64
N ALA A 14 -4.72 15.04 14.26
CA ALA A 14 -3.69 14.27 13.54
C ALA A 14 -4.12 12.82 13.25
N ASN A 15 -5.14 12.32 13.97
CA ASN A 15 -5.67 10.96 13.86
C ASN A 15 -7.09 10.96 13.29
N ALA A 16 -7.33 11.70 12.20
CA ALA A 16 -8.36 11.31 11.26
C ALA A 16 -7.92 9.98 10.62
N ASN A 17 -8.05 8.92 11.42
CA ASN A 17 -7.74 7.54 11.11
C ASN A 17 -8.84 7.07 10.15
N PHE A 18 -8.84 7.61 8.93
CA PHE A 18 -9.56 6.98 7.84
C PHE A 18 -9.03 5.54 7.80
N PRO A 19 -9.87 4.52 8.08
CA PRO A 19 -9.41 3.14 8.10
C PRO A 19 -8.75 2.91 6.75
N ALA A 20 -7.47 2.55 6.77
CA ALA A 20 -6.77 2.15 5.57
C ALA A 20 -7.60 1.03 4.95
N GLN A 21 -8.21 1.30 3.79
CA GLN A 21 -8.98 0.30 3.09
C GLN A 21 -7.97 -0.65 2.46
N TYR A 22 -8.02 -1.91 2.86
CA TYR A 22 -7.17 -2.95 2.32
C TYR A 22 -7.99 -3.80 1.35
N SER A 23 -7.35 -4.18 0.25
CA SER A 23 -7.91 -5.08 -0.76
C SER A 23 -6.97 -6.25 -0.95
N VAL A 24 -7.53 -7.41 -1.28
CA VAL A 24 -6.74 -8.55 -1.76
C VAL A 24 -6.08 -8.13 -3.06
N ILE A 25 -4.81 -8.52 -3.24
CA ILE A 25 -4.08 -8.22 -4.47
C ILE A 25 -4.82 -8.76 -5.70
N ASN A 26 -4.82 -7.98 -6.78
CA ASN A 26 -5.47 -8.33 -8.05
C ASN A 26 -4.56 -8.14 -9.27
N ILE A 27 -3.32 -7.71 -9.03
CA ILE A 27 -2.26 -7.57 -10.02
C ILE A 27 -1.06 -8.35 -9.51
N CYS A 28 -0.35 -9.03 -10.40
CA CYS A 28 0.80 -9.85 -10.05
C CYS A 28 0.45 -10.93 -9.00
N ASN A 29 -0.75 -11.47 -9.03
CA ASN A 29 -1.24 -12.47 -8.07
C ASN A 29 -1.23 -13.87 -8.67
N LYS A 30 -0.92 -14.85 -7.83
CA LYS A 30 -1.07 -16.28 -8.08
C LYS A 30 -1.79 -16.93 -6.92
N GLU A 31 -2.52 -18.00 -7.19
CA GLU A 31 -3.08 -18.83 -6.13
C GLU A 31 -2.02 -19.81 -5.62
N VAL A 32 -1.86 -19.89 -4.30
CA VAL A 32 -1.02 -20.88 -3.62
C VAL A 32 -1.85 -21.45 -2.48
N ASP A 33 -2.08 -22.77 -2.49
CA ASP A 33 -2.86 -23.46 -1.46
C ASP A 33 -4.24 -22.82 -1.16
N GLY A 34 -4.90 -22.30 -2.21
CA GLY A 34 -6.23 -21.69 -2.10
C GLY A 34 -6.27 -20.25 -1.62
N VAL A 35 -5.12 -19.57 -1.47
CA VAL A 35 -5.05 -18.13 -1.15
C VAL A 35 -4.29 -17.33 -2.22
N GLN A 36 -4.67 -16.06 -2.37
CA GLN A 36 -4.06 -15.15 -3.35
C GLN A 36 -2.76 -14.56 -2.82
N ARG A 37 -1.65 -14.81 -3.50
CA ARG A 37 -0.29 -14.42 -3.11
C ARG A 37 0.41 -13.71 -4.26
N PRO A 38 1.35 -12.79 -3.98
CA PRO A 38 2.10 -12.15 -5.04
C PRO A 38 2.95 -13.19 -5.79
N GLU A 39 3.02 -13.06 -7.12
CA GLU A 39 3.85 -13.89 -7.98
C GLU A 39 5.32 -13.82 -7.55
N SER A 40 5.78 -12.60 -7.28
CA SER A 40 7.10 -12.29 -6.75
C SER A 40 7.04 -11.03 -5.88
N LEU A 41 7.93 -10.97 -4.89
CA LEU A 41 8.26 -9.77 -4.12
C LEU A 41 9.74 -9.36 -4.32
N ASP A 42 10.40 -9.94 -5.33
CA ASP A 42 11.83 -9.79 -5.65
C ASP A 42 12.11 -8.49 -6.41
N CYS A 43 11.53 -7.41 -5.92
CA CYS A 43 11.82 -6.08 -6.39
C CYS A 43 12.06 -5.13 -5.23
N LYS A 44 12.52 -3.93 -5.55
CA LYS A 44 12.69 -2.84 -4.58
C LYS A 44 11.78 -1.70 -4.95
N ASP A 45 11.32 -1.00 -3.91
CA ASP A 45 10.74 0.33 -4.07
C ASP A 45 11.85 1.29 -4.53
N ALA A 46 11.53 2.15 -5.49
CA ALA A 46 12.41 3.24 -5.89
C ALA A 46 12.40 4.35 -4.83
N TYR A 47 11.29 4.49 -4.10
CA TYR A 47 11.18 5.35 -2.93
C TYR A 47 11.58 4.64 -1.64
N PRO A 48 12.05 5.38 -0.62
CA PRO A 48 12.29 4.81 0.70
C PRO A 48 11.02 4.15 1.23
N ALA A 49 11.16 2.97 1.83
CA ALA A 49 10.03 2.23 2.41
C ALA A 49 9.13 3.08 3.34
N PRO A 50 9.65 4.00 4.17
CA PRO A 50 8.79 4.90 4.96
C PRO A 50 7.88 5.81 4.14
N ALA A 51 8.35 6.29 2.98
CA ALA A 51 7.58 7.15 2.09
C ALA A 51 6.44 6.36 1.43
N CYS A 52 6.72 5.15 0.94
CA CYS A 52 5.68 4.27 0.41
C CYS A 52 4.70 3.82 1.51
N ALA A 53 5.18 3.46 2.70
CA ALA A 53 4.33 3.10 3.82
C ALA A 53 3.40 4.24 4.26
N SER A 54 3.90 5.49 4.24
CA SER A 54 3.09 6.67 4.53
C SER A 54 2.03 6.93 3.45
N ALA A 55 2.42 6.88 2.17
CA ALA A 55 1.51 7.08 1.04
C ALA A 55 0.39 6.03 0.99
N PHE A 56 0.73 4.76 1.23
CA PHE A 56 -0.22 3.65 1.20
C PHE A 56 -0.74 3.26 2.58
N LYS A 57 -0.49 4.06 3.63
CA LYS A 57 -0.95 3.80 5.01
C LYS A 57 -0.85 2.32 5.42
N LEU A 58 0.31 1.69 5.19
CA LEU A 58 0.51 0.27 5.48
C LEU A 58 0.54 0.04 7.01
N SER A 59 -0.49 -0.57 7.58
CA SER A 59 -0.49 -0.91 9.01
C SER A 59 0.37 -2.14 9.31
N PRO A 60 1.01 -2.21 10.49
CA PRO A 60 1.77 -3.39 10.93
C PRO A 60 0.94 -4.68 10.94
N GLU A 61 -0.36 -4.57 11.24
CA GLU A 61 -1.26 -5.73 11.32
C GLU A 61 -1.42 -6.41 9.96
N ILE A 62 -1.52 -5.64 8.87
CA ILE A 62 -1.59 -6.20 7.51
C ILE A 62 -0.25 -6.79 7.09
N GLN A 63 0.87 -6.17 7.47
CA GLN A 63 2.18 -6.78 7.22
C GLN A 63 2.31 -8.13 7.92
N GLN A 64 1.81 -8.24 9.15
CA GLN A 64 1.79 -9.51 9.89
C GLN A 64 0.87 -10.55 9.23
N GLN A 65 -0.33 -10.15 8.78
CA GLN A 65 -1.22 -11.04 8.01
C GLN A 65 -0.59 -11.50 6.70
N ASN A 66 0.10 -10.61 5.99
CA ASN A 66 0.78 -10.93 4.74
C ASN A 66 1.97 -11.88 4.93
N ASN A 67 2.58 -11.91 6.12
CA ASN A 67 3.63 -12.88 6.45
C ASN A 67 3.08 -14.29 6.73
N ASP A 68 1.77 -14.43 7.00
CA ASP A 68 1.11 -15.74 7.11
C ASP A 68 0.83 -16.29 5.70
N PRO A 69 1.40 -17.45 5.31
CA PRO A 69 1.19 -18.03 4.00
C PRO A 69 -0.23 -18.58 3.80
N THR A 70 -1.02 -18.74 4.86
CA THR A 70 -2.40 -19.27 4.82
C THR A 70 -3.46 -18.18 4.67
N LYS A 71 -3.05 -16.93 4.48
CA LYS A 71 -3.92 -15.76 4.31
C LYS A 71 -3.70 -15.11 2.95
N ASP A 72 -4.79 -14.59 2.39
CA ASP A 72 -4.71 -13.73 1.21
C ASP A 72 -3.80 -12.53 1.48
N TYR A 73 -2.93 -12.25 0.52
CA TYR A 73 -2.07 -11.08 0.56
C TYR A 73 -2.90 -9.83 0.28
N LYS A 74 -2.81 -8.85 1.18
CA LYS A 74 -3.55 -7.59 1.09
C LYS A 74 -2.62 -6.41 0.90
N VAL A 75 -3.04 -5.48 0.07
CA VAL A 75 -2.40 -4.17 -0.10
C VAL A 75 -3.42 -3.08 0.18
N ASN A 76 -2.96 -1.85 0.39
CA ASN A 76 -3.90 -0.74 0.49
C ASN A 76 -4.62 -0.54 -0.85
N SER A 77 -5.93 -0.34 -0.83
CA SER A 77 -6.75 -0.09 -2.02
C SER A 77 -6.27 1.10 -2.85
N ASN A 78 -5.54 2.04 -2.24
CA ASN A 78 -4.88 3.13 -2.94
C ASN A 78 -3.84 2.68 -3.97
N CYS A 79 -3.24 1.48 -3.81
CA CYS A 79 -2.35 0.88 -4.81
C CYS A 79 -3.05 0.72 -6.17
N TYR A 80 -4.36 0.42 -6.17
CA TYR A 80 -5.14 0.21 -7.39
C TYR A 80 -6.13 1.34 -7.68
N GLY A 81 -6.17 2.36 -6.84
CA GLY A 81 -7.08 3.50 -6.93
C GLY A 81 -6.33 4.80 -7.24
N MET A 82 -6.62 5.82 -6.43
CA MET A 82 -6.16 7.20 -6.64
C MET A 82 -4.62 7.37 -6.61
N MET A 83 -3.87 6.42 -6.02
CA MET A 83 -2.41 6.47 -5.95
C MET A 83 -1.72 5.48 -6.88
N SER A 84 -2.44 4.91 -7.85
CA SER A 84 -1.89 4.00 -8.87
C SER A 84 -0.69 4.60 -9.63
N GLN A 85 -0.65 5.92 -9.79
CA GLN A 85 0.50 6.65 -10.36
C GLN A 85 1.82 6.48 -9.60
N LEU A 86 1.77 6.11 -8.31
CA LEU A 86 2.95 5.84 -7.50
C LEU A 86 3.40 4.37 -7.56
N LEU A 87 2.64 3.48 -8.22
CA LEU A 87 3.02 2.08 -8.41
C LEU A 87 4.43 1.90 -8.97
N PRO A 88 4.89 2.66 -9.99
CA PRO A 88 6.25 2.54 -10.51
C PRO A 88 7.32 2.79 -9.43
N MET A 89 7.01 3.61 -8.42
CA MET A 89 7.94 4.01 -7.35
C MET A 89 7.86 3.13 -6.11
N CYS A 90 6.71 2.49 -5.86
CA CYS A 90 6.41 1.72 -4.65
C CYS A 90 5.97 0.29 -4.97
N ARG A 91 6.66 -0.33 -5.94
CA ARG A 91 6.30 -1.65 -6.48
C ARG A 91 6.23 -2.75 -5.44
N LYS A 92 7.21 -2.83 -4.55
CA LYS A 92 7.25 -3.83 -3.49
C LYS A 92 6.14 -3.57 -2.48
N SER A 93 5.95 -2.32 -2.09
CA SER A 93 4.90 -1.90 -1.15
C SER A 93 3.49 -2.20 -1.65
N CYS A 94 3.27 -2.18 -2.97
CA CYS A 94 2.00 -2.54 -3.61
C CYS A 94 1.98 -3.93 -4.25
N ALA A 95 2.99 -4.76 -3.97
CA ALA A 95 3.10 -6.15 -4.46
C ALA A 95 3.01 -6.31 -6.00
N VAL A 96 3.47 -5.31 -6.77
CA VAL A 96 3.45 -5.32 -8.25
C VAL A 96 4.81 -5.64 -8.87
N CYS A 97 5.64 -6.44 -8.19
CA CYS A 97 7.00 -6.74 -8.64
C CYS A 97 7.07 -7.54 -9.95
N CYS A 98 5.98 -8.19 -10.39
CA CYS A 98 5.94 -8.86 -11.70
C CYS A 98 6.00 -7.87 -12.88
N LYS A 99 5.73 -6.58 -12.64
CA LYS A 99 5.83 -5.52 -13.64
C LYS A 99 7.08 -4.69 -13.45
N SER A 100 7.75 -4.39 -14.55
CA SER A 100 8.83 -3.40 -14.58
C SER A 100 8.26 -1.99 -14.35
N GLN A 101 9.14 -1.08 -13.93
CA GLN A 101 8.78 0.33 -13.77
C GLN A 101 8.25 0.93 -15.09
N ALA A 102 8.86 0.55 -16.22
CA ALA A 102 8.45 0.99 -17.55
C ALA A 102 7.01 0.56 -17.90
N GLU A 103 6.65 -0.70 -17.62
CA GLU A 103 5.29 -1.20 -17.87
C GLU A 103 4.24 -0.47 -17.01
N LEU A 104 4.56 -0.20 -15.74
CA LEU A 104 3.66 0.55 -14.86
C LEU A 104 3.53 2.02 -15.28
N MET A 105 4.60 2.64 -15.75
CA MET A 105 4.55 4.02 -16.28
C MET A 105 3.71 4.10 -17.55
N GLN A 106 3.82 3.12 -18.46
CA GLN A 106 2.96 3.06 -19.65
C GLN A 106 1.49 2.97 -19.26
N GLN A 107 1.13 2.11 -18.30
CA GLN A 107 -0.24 2.01 -17.80
C GLN A 107 -0.75 3.34 -17.22
N CYS A 108 0.08 4.08 -16.48
CA CYS A 108 -0.29 5.40 -15.97
C CYS A 108 -0.43 6.44 -17.08
N TRP A 109 0.36 6.34 -18.16
CA TRP A 109 0.36 7.32 -19.24
C TRP A 109 -0.93 7.28 -20.07
N TRP A 110 -1.53 6.10 -20.28
CA TRP A 110 -2.84 5.99 -20.92
C TRP A 110 -3.94 6.76 -20.19
N PHE A 111 -3.87 6.87 -18.85
CA PHE A 111 -4.81 7.67 -18.07
C PHE A 111 -4.64 9.19 -18.23
N TYR A 112 -3.50 9.66 -18.72
CA TYR A 112 -3.21 11.10 -18.89
C TYR A 112 -3.53 11.63 -20.29
N ILE A 113 -3.74 10.74 -21.28
CA ILE A 113 -3.97 11.11 -22.69
C ILE A 113 -5.40 10.74 -23.14
N SER A 114 -6.20 10.15 -22.26
CA SER A 114 -7.63 9.84 -22.48
C SER A 114 -8.50 10.88 -21.76
#